data_AF-R7ERD8-F1
#
_entry.id   AF-R7ERD8-F1
#
_cell.length_a   1.000
_cell.length_b   1.000
_cell.length_c   1.000
_cell.angle_alpha   90.00
_cell.angle_beta   90.00
_cell.angle_gamma   90.00
#
_symmetry.space_group_name_H-M   'P 1'
#
loop_
_entity.id
_entity.type
_entity.pdbx_description
1 polymer ?
#
loop_
_entity_poly.entity_id
_entity_poly.type
_entity_poly.pdbx_seq_one_letter_code
_entity_poly.pdbx_strand_id
1 'polypeptide(L)'
;MTVKNVAKLIKKDFILAMHPTVPLMLLTAAMVSIPNYPYTVSFFYVTMGLFFTCLLGRENRDIAYSLSLPVAKRDIVTARISFAALIELISLALTAAAVLIVPYHANAAGMDPNLALIGWGFITYGVFNLVFFMMYYGNVNRVGVSFAVSSAAVFFITALDIVTTYAVPLFRDILDTPDPDFIGKKLLFTGAGGAFYIISFIVTRAVSVKKFEKLDLG
;
A
#
# COMPACT_ATOMS: atom_id res chain seq x y z
N MET A 1 -4.27 -11.71 -23.38
CA MET A 1 -4.51 -10.70 -22.33
C MET A 1 -5.12 -9.49 -23.00
N THR A 2 -6.41 -9.22 -22.82
CA THR A 2 -7.01 -8.01 -23.39
C THR A 2 -6.94 -6.91 -22.34
N VAL A 3 -5.98 -6.00 -22.48
CA VAL A 3 -5.81 -4.80 -21.62
C VAL A 3 -7.16 -4.08 -21.38
N LYS A 4 -8.04 -4.13 -22.39
CA LYS A 4 -9.42 -3.63 -22.36
C LYS A 4 -10.29 -4.17 -21.21
N ASN A 5 -10.12 -5.44 -20.82
CA ASN A 5 -10.93 -6.06 -19.76
C ASN A 5 -10.46 -5.60 -18.37
N VAL A 6 -9.14 -5.56 -18.14
CA VAL A 6 -8.57 -5.08 -16.87
C VAL A 6 -8.95 -3.63 -16.63
N ALA A 7 -8.85 -2.76 -17.64
CA ALA A 7 -9.23 -1.34 -17.51
C ALA A 7 -10.71 -1.16 -17.13
N LYS A 8 -11.62 -1.96 -17.72
CA LYS A 8 -13.04 -1.95 -17.34
C LYS A 8 -13.27 -2.40 -15.90
N LEU A 9 -12.54 -3.42 -15.45
CA LEU A 9 -12.64 -3.93 -14.08
C LEU A 9 -12.04 -2.95 -13.06
N ILE A 10 -10.96 -2.25 -13.39
CA ILE A 10 -10.44 -1.14 -12.54
C ILE A 10 -11.49 -0.04 -12.44
N LYS A 11 -12.13 0.35 -13.56
CA LYS A 11 -13.23 1.32 -13.54
C LYS A 11 -14.39 0.84 -12.65
N LYS A 12 -14.76 -0.45 -12.75
CA LYS A 12 -15.74 -1.07 -11.84
C LYS A 12 -15.31 -0.92 -10.38
N ASP A 13 -14.04 -1.15 -10.08
CA ASP A 13 -13.55 -1.04 -8.70
C ASP A 13 -13.66 0.38 -8.15
N PHE A 14 -13.33 1.40 -8.94
CA PHE A 14 -13.51 2.80 -8.53
C PHE A 14 -14.98 3.23 -8.39
N ILE A 15 -15.86 2.78 -9.29
CA ILE A 15 -17.24 3.28 -9.36
C ILE A 15 -18.19 2.49 -8.45
N LEU A 16 -17.99 1.16 -8.36
CA LEU A 16 -18.98 0.25 -7.77
C LEU A 16 -18.46 -0.51 -6.55
N ALA A 17 -17.15 -0.72 -6.40
CA ALA A 17 -16.61 -1.56 -5.32
C ALA A 17 -15.88 -0.78 -4.22
N MET A 18 -15.31 0.38 -4.54
CA MET A 18 -14.47 1.15 -3.61
C MET A 18 -15.26 1.48 -2.35
N HIS A 19 -14.72 1.09 -1.20
CA HIS A 19 -15.34 1.44 0.06
C HIS A 19 -15.27 2.97 0.28
N PRO A 20 -16.32 3.62 0.81
CA PRO A 20 -16.33 5.07 1.04
C PRO A 20 -15.22 5.57 1.97
N THR A 21 -14.62 4.69 2.78
CA THR A 21 -13.48 5.05 3.63
C THR A 21 -12.19 5.25 2.86
N VAL A 22 -12.03 4.72 1.64
CA VAL A 22 -10.78 4.89 0.86
C VAL A 22 -10.40 6.37 0.68
N PRO A 23 -11.27 7.28 0.17
CA PRO A 23 -10.94 8.69 0.09
C PRO A 23 -10.69 9.33 1.47
N LEU A 24 -11.39 8.90 2.53
CA LEU A 24 -11.12 9.36 3.90
C LEU A 24 -9.72 8.96 4.37
N MET A 25 -9.28 7.74 4.07
CA MET A 25 -7.94 7.26 4.43
C MET A 25 -6.85 7.96 3.61
N LEU A 26 -7.12 8.41 2.38
CA LEU A 26 -6.17 9.22 1.62
C LEU A 26 -5.86 10.57 2.30
N LEU A 27 -6.80 11.14 3.05
CA LEU A 27 -6.57 12.37 3.82
C LEU A 27 -5.52 12.19 4.93
N THR A 28 -5.25 10.95 5.35
CA THR A 28 -4.21 10.68 6.35
C THR A 28 -2.79 10.99 5.88
N ALA A 29 -2.57 11.23 4.58
CA ALA A 29 -1.33 11.81 4.08
C ALA A 29 -0.99 13.16 4.75
N ALA A 30 -2.00 13.91 5.18
CA ALA A 30 -1.80 15.17 5.92
C ALA A 30 -1.30 14.97 7.36
N MET A 31 -1.29 13.73 7.88
CA MET A 31 -0.79 13.42 9.24
C MET A 31 0.71 13.71 9.38
N VAL A 32 1.44 13.87 8.29
CA VAL A 32 2.81 14.39 8.27
C VAL A 32 2.93 15.75 8.95
N SER A 33 1.85 16.55 9.01
CA SER A 33 1.81 17.82 9.74
C SER A 33 1.71 17.68 11.27
N ILE A 34 1.40 16.48 11.77
CA ILE A 34 1.27 16.22 13.20
C ILE A 34 2.66 15.96 13.77
N PRO A 35 3.21 16.81 14.65
CA PRO A 35 4.54 16.61 15.20
C PRO A 35 4.63 15.32 16.03
N ASN A 36 5.77 14.64 15.98
CA ASN A 36 6.06 13.45 16.80
C ASN A 36 5.06 12.31 16.62
N TYR A 37 4.57 12.12 15.39
CA TYR A 37 3.69 11.01 15.02
C TYR A 37 4.44 10.01 14.13
N PRO A 38 4.23 8.70 14.31
CA PRO A 38 4.83 7.69 13.43
C PRO A 38 4.20 7.74 12.04
N TYR A 39 4.80 8.51 11.14
CA TYR A 39 4.21 8.79 9.81
C TYR A 39 3.99 7.55 8.97
N THR A 40 4.73 6.46 9.19
CA THR A 40 4.46 5.17 8.52
C THR A 40 3.08 4.58 8.86
N VAL A 41 2.47 4.97 10.00
CA VAL A 41 1.08 4.60 10.35
C VAL A 41 0.05 5.30 9.45
N SER A 42 0.38 6.45 8.85
CA SER A 42 -0.50 7.06 7.84
C SER A 42 -0.72 6.12 6.64
N PHE A 43 0.34 5.44 6.20
CA PHE A 43 0.24 4.43 5.12
C PHE A 43 -0.60 3.23 5.55
N PHE A 44 -0.53 2.82 6.82
CA PHE A 44 -1.39 1.75 7.35
C PHE A 44 -2.89 2.08 7.19
N TYR A 45 -3.32 3.31 7.45
CA TYR A 45 -4.72 3.70 7.26
C TYR A 45 -5.20 3.53 5.81
N VAL A 46 -4.35 3.81 4.83
CA VAL A 46 -4.68 3.58 3.41
C VAL A 46 -4.88 2.09 3.15
N THR A 47 -4.01 1.23 3.69
CA THR A 47 -4.18 -0.23 3.58
C THR A 47 -5.47 -0.73 4.26
N MET A 48 -5.90 -0.07 5.34
CA MET A 48 -7.18 -0.35 5.99
C MET A 48 -8.37 -0.02 5.07
N GLY A 49 -8.29 1.06 4.28
CA GLY A 49 -9.28 1.36 3.24
C GLY A 49 -9.36 0.29 2.15
N LEU A 50 -8.22 -0.27 1.74
CA LEU A 50 -8.16 -1.38 0.79
C LEU A 50 -8.74 -2.68 1.37
N PHE A 51 -8.47 -2.95 2.65
CA PHE A 51 -9.10 -4.03 3.38
C PHE A 51 -10.62 -3.90 3.40
N PHE A 52 -11.15 -2.73 3.77
CA PHE A 52 -12.60 -2.52 3.80
C PHE A 52 -13.24 -2.69 2.42
N THR A 53 -12.55 -2.31 1.36
CA THR A 53 -12.99 -2.57 -0.02
C THR A 53 -13.09 -4.07 -0.31
N CYS A 54 -12.11 -4.87 0.12
CA CYS A 54 -12.15 -6.32 -0.06
C CYS A 54 -13.21 -6.99 0.85
N LEU A 55 -13.37 -6.50 2.07
CA LEU A 55 -14.40 -6.96 3.01
C LEU A 55 -15.80 -6.71 2.47
N LEU A 56 -16.06 -5.49 1.97
CA LEU A 56 -17.33 -5.16 1.31
C LEU A 56 -17.55 -6.04 0.08
N GLY A 57 -16.50 -6.29 -0.70
CA GLY A 57 -16.55 -7.23 -1.82
C GLY A 57 -16.96 -8.65 -1.43
N ARG A 58 -16.51 -9.15 -0.26
CA ARG A 58 -16.95 -10.43 0.29
C ARG A 58 -18.43 -10.41 0.65
N GLU A 59 -18.89 -9.38 1.36
CA GLU A 59 -20.30 -9.25 1.79
C GLU A 59 -21.25 -9.12 0.60
N ASN A 60 -20.85 -8.35 -0.42
CA ASN A 60 -21.65 -8.12 -1.62
C ASN A 60 -21.45 -9.18 -2.71
N ARG A 61 -20.65 -10.23 -2.46
CA ARG A 61 -20.33 -11.29 -3.42
C ARG A 61 -19.77 -10.75 -4.76
N ASP A 62 -18.94 -9.70 -4.71
CA ASP A 62 -18.35 -9.03 -5.89
C ASP A 62 -17.57 -10.00 -6.79
N ILE A 63 -16.87 -10.97 -6.18
CA ILE A 63 -16.15 -12.00 -6.93
C ILE A 63 -17.11 -12.94 -7.67
N ALA A 64 -18.21 -13.38 -7.03
CA ALA A 64 -19.19 -14.25 -7.67
C ALA A 64 -19.86 -13.54 -8.85
N TYR A 65 -20.19 -12.25 -8.69
CA TYR A 65 -20.66 -11.41 -9.80
C TYR A 65 -19.62 -11.30 -10.91
N SER A 66 -18.35 -11.04 -10.57
CA SER A 66 -17.30 -10.89 -11.58
C SER A 66 -17.03 -12.18 -12.36
N LEU A 67 -17.25 -13.35 -11.76
CA LEU A 67 -17.11 -14.65 -12.42
C LEU A 67 -18.25 -14.99 -13.39
N SER A 68 -19.42 -14.35 -13.28
CA SER A 68 -20.50 -14.53 -14.25
C SER A 68 -20.30 -13.68 -15.52
N LEU A 69 -19.40 -12.70 -15.46
CA LEU A 69 -19.01 -11.90 -16.61
C LEU A 69 -18.05 -12.69 -17.53
N PRO A 70 -18.02 -12.40 -18.85
CA PRO A 70 -17.10 -13.04 -19.79
C PRO A 70 -15.66 -12.50 -19.65
N VAL A 71 -15.08 -12.65 -18.46
CA VAL A 71 -13.72 -12.22 -18.10
C VAL A 71 -12.93 -13.35 -17.45
N ALA A 72 -11.60 -13.32 -17.57
CA ALA A 72 -10.77 -14.34 -16.96
C ALA A 72 -10.55 -14.08 -15.46
N LYS A 73 -10.43 -15.14 -14.64
CA LYS A 73 -10.07 -15.05 -13.21
C LYS A 73 -8.84 -14.15 -12.97
N ARG A 74 -7.80 -14.30 -13.81
CA ARG A 74 -6.59 -13.47 -13.74
C ARG A 74 -6.86 -11.97 -13.93
N ASP A 75 -7.85 -11.60 -14.72
CA ASP A 75 -8.17 -10.19 -15.00
C ASP A 75 -8.86 -9.56 -13.79
N ILE A 76 -9.68 -10.32 -13.06
CA ILE A 76 -10.30 -9.92 -11.78
C ILE A 76 -9.21 -9.64 -10.73
N VAL A 77 -8.27 -10.57 -10.55
CA VAL A 77 -7.15 -10.43 -9.61
C VAL A 77 -6.26 -9.25 -9.98
N THR A 78 -5.91 -9.14 -11.27
CA THR A 78 -5.07 -8.05 -11.77
C THR A 78 -5.72 -6.70 -11.54
N ALA A 79 -7.02 -6.57 -11.84
CA ALA A 79 -7.74 -5.31 -11.68
C ALA A 79 -7.75 -4.84 -10.22
N ARG A 80 -8.03 -5.73 -9.27
CA ARG A 80 -8.07 -5.36 -7.85
C ARG A 80 -6.70 -4.94 -7.30
N ILE A 81 -5.65 -5.67 -7.67
CA ILE A 81 -4.27 -5.33 -7.25
C ILE A 81 -3.82 -4.03 -7.92
N SER A 82 -4.17 -3.79 -9.19
CA SER A 82 -3.93 -2.52 -9.87
C SER A 82 -4.71 -1.36 -9.25
N PHE A 83 -5.96 -1.58 -8.84
CA PHE A 83 -6.76 -0.60 -8.10
C PHE A 83 -6.07 -0.21 -6.79
N ALA A 84 -5.64 -1.20 -5.99
CA ALA A 84 -4.88 -0.96 -4.78
C ALA A 84 -3.61 -0.15 -5.03
N ALA A 85 -2.82 -0.57 -6.03
CA ALA A 85 -1.59 0.13 -6.39
C ALA A 85 -1.81 1.59 -6.80
N LEU A 86 -2.93 1.90 -7.47
CA LEU A 86 -3.29 3.28 -7.82
C LEU A 86 -3.63 4.11 -6.57
N ILE A 87 -4.40 3.56 -5.63
CA ILE A 87 -4.72 4.23 -4.35
C ILE A 87 -3.45 4.48 -3.54
N GLU A 88 -2.55 3.51 -3.47
CA GLU A 88 -1.27 3.61 -2.77
C GLU A 88 -0.36 4.68 -3.40
N LEU A 89 -0.26 4.72 -4.74
CA LEU A 89 0.50 5.74 -5.45
C LEU A 89 -0.10 7.14 -5.27
N ILE A 90 -1.43 7.28 -5.23
CA ILE A 90 -2.09 8.54 -4.90
C ILE A 90 -1.74 8.97 -3.48
N SER A 91 -1.77 8.05 -2.52
CA SER A 91 -1.34 8.34 -1.14
C SER A 91 0.11 8.81 -1.06
N LEU A 92 1.04 8.13 -1.74
CA LEU A 92 2.45 8.55 -1.76
C LEU A 92 2.63 9.93 -2.41
N ALA A 93 1.90 10.21 -3.50
CA ALA A 93 1.92 11.52 -4.15
C ALA A 93 1.38 12.62 -3.23
N LEU A 94 0.29 12.36 -2.51
CA LEU A 94 -0.27 13.30 -1.52
C LEU A 94 0.69 13.50 -0.35
N THR A 95 1.35 12.44 0.12
CA THR A 95 2.35 12.51 1.20
C THR A 95 3.57 13.31 0.76
N ALA A 96 4.07 13.09 -0.47
CA ALA A 96 5.16 13.87 -1.04
C ALA A 96 4.78 15.35 -1.18
N ALA A 97 3.54 15.66 -1.61
CA ALA A 97 3.04 17.02 -1.63
C ALA A 97 2.96 17.63 -0.23
N ALA A 98 2.52 16.87 0.78
CA ALA A 98 2.47 17.33 2.17
C ALA A 98 3.88 17.64 2.72
N VAL A 99 4.86 16.76 2.48
CA VAL A 99 6.27 16.97 2.85
C VAL A 99 6.83 18.27 2.29
N LEU A 100 6.46 18.66 1.06
CA LEU A 100 6.93 19.89 0.43
C LEU A 100 6.31 21.17 1.02
N ILE A 101 5.15 21.07 1.68
CA ILE A 101 4.37 22.22 2.16
C ILE A 101 4.51 22.40 3.67
N VAL A 102 4.66 21.29 4.41
CA VAL A 102 4.78 21.31 5.88
C VAL A 102 6.16 21.88 6.25
N PRO A 103 6.23 22.89 7.15
CA PRO A 103 7.49 23.37 7.68
C PRO A 103 8.27 22.23 8.32
N TYR A 104 9.56 22.13 8.00
CA TYR A 104 10.41 21.09 8.58
C TYR A 104 10.35 21.13 10.12
N HIS A 105 10.24 19.95 10.70
CA HIS A 105 10.41 19.69 12.12
C HIS A 105 11.06 18.31 12.27
N ALA A 106 11.89 18.14 13.29
CA ALA A 106 12.34 16.81 13.67
C ALA A 106 11.16 15.97 14.21
N ASN A 107 11.20 14.67 13.99
CA ASN A 107 10.17 13.73 14.41
C ASN A 107 10.74 12.73 15.43
N ALA A 108 10.25 12.78 16.67
CA ALA A 108 10.65 11.83 17.70
C ALA A 108 9.98 10.44 17.59
N ALA A 109 9.20 10.19 16.52
CA ALA A 109 8.42 8.98 16.36
C ALA A 109 8.72 8.25 15.04
N GLY A 110 9.96 8.35 14.55
CA GLY A 110 10.41 7.75 13.29
C GLY A 110 10.93 8.83 12.35
N MET A 111 10.89 8.55 11.05
CA MET A 111 11.45 9.45 10.05
C MET A 111 10.80 10.84 10.05
N ASP A 112 11.64 11.84 9.83
CA ASP A 112 11.29 13.22 9.53
C ASP A 112 10.43 13.34 8.26
N PRO A 113 9.66 14.44 8.11
CA PRO A 113 8.89 14.73 6.91
C PRO A 113 9.84 15.10 5.75
N ASN A 114 10.45 14.09 5.12
CA ASN A 114 11.43 14.27 4.05
C ASN A 114 11.29 13.21 2.94
N LEU A 115 12.14 13.27 1.92
CA LEU A 115 12.10 12.35 0.78
C LEU A 115 12.23 10.86 1.17
N ALA A 116 13.00 10.52 2.20
CA ALA A 116 13.21 9.12 2.61
C ALA A 116 11.94 8.51 3.24
N LEU A 117 11.04 9.33 3.81
CA LEU A 117 9.71 8.87 4.25
C LEU A 117 8.90 8.26 3.10
N ILE A 118 9.04 8.79 1.88
CA ILE A 118 8.38 8.22 0.68
C ILE A 118 8.95 6.83 0.35
N GLY A 119 10.25 6.61 0.57
CA GLY A 119 10.88 5.31 0.45
C GLY A 119 10.29 4.27 1.41
N TRP A 120 10.08 4.66 2.67
CA TRP A 120 9.36 3.83 3.64
C TRP A 120 7.92 3.56 3.24
N GLY A 121 7.23 4.54 2.64
CA GLY A 121 5.89 4.33 2.09
C GLY A 121 5.84 3.25 1.01
N PHE A 122 6.79 3.27 0.05
CA PHE A 122 6.90 2.20 -0.96
C PHE A 122 7.16 0.82 -0.33
N ILE A 123 8.05 0.74 0.65
CA ILE A 123 8.33 -0.51 1.38
C ILE A 123 7.07 -1.00 2.09
N THR A 124 6.36 -0.10 2.78
CA THR A 124 5.16 -0.41 3.55
C THR A 124 4.05 -0.99 2.67
N TYR A 125 3.71 -0.31 1.57
CA TYR A 125 2.71 -0.81 0.63
C TYR A 125 3.17 -2.08 -0.08
N GLY A 126 4.47 -2.18 -0.41
CA GLY A 126 5.01 -3.39 -1.03
C GLY A 126 4.87 -4.63 -0.15
N VAL A 127 5.20 -4.49 1.14
CA VAL A 127 5.05 -5.57 2.14
C VAL A 127 3.58 -5.89 2.37
N PHE A 128 2.73 -4.87 2.54
CA PHE A 128 1.29 -5.05 2.70
C PHE A 128 0.72 -5.87 1.53
N ASN A 129 1.00 -5.47 0.29
CA ASN A 129 0.49 -6.13 -0.91
C ASN A 129 0.92 -7.60 -1.00
N LEU A 130 2.20 -7.89 -0.73
CA LEU A 130 2.73 -9.25 -0.74
C LEU A 130 1.97 -10.13 0.27
N VAL A 131 1.76 -9.65 1.48
CA VAL A 131 1.14 -10.44 2.55
C VAL A 131 -0.38 -10.53 2.32
N PHE A 132 -1.03 -9.37 2.21
CA PHE A 132 -2.48 -9.25 2.15
C PHE A 132 -3.05 -9.95 0.92
N PHE A 133 -2.65 -9.58 -0.29
CA PHE A 133 -3.30 -10.11 -1.50
C PHE A 133 -2.96 -11.57 -1.75
N MET A 134 -1.75 -12.02 -1.45
CA MET A 134 -1.43 -13.45 -1.58
C MET A 134 -2.21 -14.32 -0.59
N MET A 135 -2.51 -13.83 0.61
CA MET A 135 -3.36 -14.55 1.55
C MET A 135 -4.84 -14.46 1.14
N TYR A 136 -5.30 -13.26 0.80
CA TYR A 136 -6.68 -12.99 0.40
C TYR A 136 -7.09 -13.84 -0.80
N TYR A 137 -6.28 -13.88 -1.86
CA TYR A 137 -6.57 -14.72 -3.03
C TYR A 137 -6.31 -16.21 -2.80
N GLY A 138 -5.70 -16.58 -1.67
CA GLY A 138 -5.66 -17.96 -1.18
C GLY A 138 -6.92 -18.39 -0.43
N ASN A 139 -7.68 -17.45 0.15
CA ASN A 139 -9.00 -17.69 0.73
C ASN A 139 -9.78 -16.36 0.89
N VAL A 140 -10.62 -16.04 -0.09
CA VAL A 140 -11.34 -14.76 -0.14
C VAL A 140 -12.39 -14.61 0.95
N ASN A 141 -12.82 -15.73 1.56
CA ASN A 141 -13.76 -15.73 2.68
C ASN A 141 -13.10 -15.33 4.00
N ARG A 142 -11.76 -15.45 4.11
CA ARG A 142 -10.98 -15.10 5.32
C ARG A 142 -10.21 -13.79 5.15
N VAL A 143 -10.86 -12.78 4.59
CA VAL A 143 -10.28 -11.44 4.39
C VAL A 143 -9.77 -10.80 5.69
N GLY A 144 -10.46 -10.99 6.83
CA GLY A 144 -10.04 -10.47 8.13
C GLY A 144 -8.72 -11.09 8.63
N VAL A 145 -8.49 -12.38 8.38
CA VAL A 145 -7.22 -13.04 8.72
C VAL A 145 -6.09 -12.51 7.85
N SER A 146 -6.35 -12.34 6.55
CA SER A 146 -5.38 -11.75 5.63
C SER A 146 -4.97 -10.35 6.08
N PHE A 147 -5.95 -9.55 6.51
CA PHE A 147 -5.69 -8.22 7.06
C PHE A 147 -4.90 -8.26 8.36
N ALA A 148 -5.29 -9.08 9.33
CA ALA A 148 -4.59 -9.17 10.61
C ALA A 148 -3.09 -9.49 10.44
N VAL A 149 -2.75 -10.44 9.56
CA VAL A 149 -1.35 -10.80 9.28
C VAL A 149 -0.62 -9.68 8.54
N SER A 150 -1.25 -9.05 7.55
CA SER A 150 -0.64 -7.90 6.86
C SER A 150 -0.47 -6.68 7.75
N SER A 151 -1.38 -6.44 8.70
CA SER A 151 -1.27 -5.38 9.70
C SER A 151 -0.07 -5.61 10.60
N ALA A 152 0.11 -6.84 11.09
CA ALA A 152 1.30 -7.19 11.89
C ALA A 152 2.59 -6.95 11.10
N ALA A 153 2.62 -7.28 9.80
CA ALA A 153 3.77 -7.00 8.94
C ALA A 153 4.01 -5.49 8.77
N VAL A 154 2.97 -4.68 8.55
CA VAL A 154 3.07 -3.22 8.44
C VAL A 154 3.56 -2.59 9.74
N PHE A 155 3.03 -2.99 10.89
CA PHE A 155 3.50 -2.47 12.19
C PHE A 155 4.93 -2.89 12.51
N PHE A 156 5.37 -4.05 12.01
CA PHE A 156 6.78 -4.42 12.07
C PHE A 156 7.65 -3.48 11.22
N ILE A 157 7.21 -3.08 10.02
CA ILE A 157 7.88 -2.05 9.21
C ILE A 157 7.91 -0.70 9.93
N THR A 158 6.81 -0.28 10.56
CA THR A 158 6.79 0.94 11.40
C THR A 158 7.77 0.85 12.57
N ALA A 159 7.88 -0.30 13.25
CA ALA A 159 8.85 -0.48 14.30
C ALA A 159 10.30 -0.40 13.76
N LEU A 160 10.57 -0.96 12.58
CA LEU A 160 11.88 -0.85 11.93
C LEU A 160 12.22 0.59 11.57
N ASP A 161 11.28 1.32 10.97
CA ASP A 161 11.40 2.76 10.70
C ASP A 161 11.88 3.51 11.95
N ILE A 162 11.11 3.41 13.04
CA ILE A 162 11.44 4.06 14.33
C ILE A 162 12.80 3.59 14.87
N VAL A 163 13.05 2.28 14.95
CA VAL A 163 14.30 1.78 15.54
C VAL A 163 15.51 2.22 14.71
N THR A 164 15.39 2.22 13.38
CA THR A 164 16.51 2.59 12.51
C THR A 164 16.88 4.07 12.64
N THR A 165 15.91 4.99 12.81
CA THR A 165 16.20 6.41 12.98
C THR A 165 17.02 6.72 14.24
N TYR A 166 16.99 5.85 15.26
CA TYR A 166 17.83 5.98 16.46
C TYR A 166 19.10 5.15 16.42
N ALA A 167 19.02 3.91 15.91
CA ALA A 167 20.06 2.90 16.09
C ALA A 167 21.02 2.77 14.89
N VAL A 168 20.61 3.18 13.68
CA VAL A 168 21.38 2.94 12.46
C VAL A 168 21.95 4.26 11.94
N PRO A 169 23.29 4.45 11.89
CA PRO A 169 23.89 5.71 11.44
C PRO A 169 23.46 6.16 10.05
N LEU A 170 23.20 5.23 9.12
CA LEU A 170 22.66 5.56 7.80
C LEU A 170 21.30 6.26 7.88
N PHE A 171 20.45 5.86 8.81
CA PHE A 171 19.15 6.52 8.98
C PHE A 171 19.34 7.79 9.80
N ARG A 172 19.82 7.68 11.04
CA ARG A 172 19.97 8.79 11.99
C ARG A 172 20.75 9.99 11.44
N ASP A 173 21.90 9.75 10.82
CA ASP A 173 22.86 10.82 10.50
C ASP A 173 22.76 11.28 9.03
N ILE A 174 21.93 10.63 8.21
CA ILE A 174 21.89 10.85 6.75
C ILE A 174 20.46 10.87 6.19
N LEU A 175 19.67 9.80 6.36
CA LEU A 175 18.34 9.75 5.75
C LEU A 175 17.32 10.56 6.57
N ASP A 176 17.47 10.59 7.88
CA ASP A 176 16.62 11.28 8.84
C ASP A 176 17.14 12.70 9.16
N THR A 177 17.48 13.44 8.11
CA THR A 177 17.93 14.84 8.19
C THR A 177 17.00 15.72 7.35
N PRO A 178 17.01 17.06 7.50
CA PRO A 178 16.22 17.95 6.65
C PRO A 178 16.54 17.79 5.16
N ASP A 179 15.56 17.99 4.28
CA ASP A 179 15.85 18.21 2.86
C ASP A 179 16.33 19.66 2.64
N PRO A 180 17.34 19.91 1.79
CA PRO A 180 17.92 19.01 0.78
C PRO A 180 19.20 18.26 1.23
N ASP A 181 19.50 18.14 2.52
CA ASP A 181 20.71 17.45 2.96
C ASP A 181 20.71 15.99 2.53
N PHE A 182 21.86 15.51 2.05
CA PHE A 182 22.06 14.15 1.55
C PHE A 182 21.02 13.68 0.50
N ILE A 183 20.44 14.61 -0.28
CA ILE A 183 19.36 14.29 -1.23
C ILE A 183 19.69 13.14 -2.18
N GLY A 184 20.95 12.99 -2.62
CA GLY A 184 21.38 11.87 -3.46
C GLY A 184 21.21 10.51 -2.78
N LYS A 185 21.52 10.40 -1.48
CA LYS A 185 21.34 9.15 -0.71
C LYS A 185 19.87 8.88 -0.42
N LYS A 186 19.09 9.93 -0.14
CA LYS A 186 17.63 9.83 0.03
C LYS A 186 16.93 9.40 -1.26
N LEU A 187 17.33 9.93 -2.42
CA LEU A 187 16.86 9.50 -3.74
C LEU A 187 17.20 8.03 -4.01
N LEU A 188 18.40 7.58 -3.66
CA LEU A 188 18.77 6.16 -3.79
C LEU A 188 17.90 5.26 -2.89
N PHE A 189 17.67 5.65 -1.64
CA PHE A 189 16.80 4.91 -0.72
C PHE A 189 15.36 4.85 -1.24
N THR A 190 14.78 5.99 -1.63
CA THR A 190 13.42 6.07 -2.17
C THR A 190 13.31 5.33 -3.50
N GLY A 191 14.32 5.40 -4.37
CA GLY A 191 14.40 4.64 -5.60
C GLY A 191 14.47 3.13 -5.38
N ALA A 192 15.24 2.68 -4.37
CA ALA A 192 15.28 1.27 -3.96
C ALA A 192 13.93 0.81 -3.40
N GLY A 193 13.26 1.64 -2.59
CA GLY A 193 11.89 1.40 -2.13
C GLY A 193 10.92 1.26 -3.30
N GLY A 194 10.97 2.18 -4.28
CA GLY A 194 10.15 2.12 -5.50
C GLY A 194 10.41 0.87 -6.33
N ALA A 195 11.68 0.47 -6.51
CA ALA A 195 12.04 -0.78 -7.19
C ALA A 195 11.48 -2.01 -6.45
N PHE A 196 11.61 -2.05 -5.12
CA PHE A 196 11.00 -3.09 -4.29
C PHE A 196 9.49 -3.14 -4.47
N TYR A 197 8.79 -2.00 -4.47
CA TYR A 197 7.35 -1.93 -4.67
C TYR A 197 6.91 -2.42 -6.05
N ILE A 198 7.66 -2.11 -7.11
CA ILE A 198 7.36 -2.63 -8.47
C ILE A 198 7.54 -4.16 -8.52
N ILE A 199 8.63 -4.68 -7.94
CA ILE A 199 8.87 -6.12 -7.87
C ILE A 199 7.76 -6.79 -7.05
N SER A 200 7.41 -6.21 -5.90
CA SER A 200 6.37 -6.73 -5.02
C SER A 200 5.01 -6.77 -5.71
N PHE A 201 4.65 -5.77 -6.52
CA PHE A 201 3.45 -5.76 -7.35
C PHE A 201 3.43 -6.93 -8.34
N ILE A 202 4.53 -7.15 -9.08
CA ILE A 202 4.64 -8.22 -10.07
C ILE A 202 4.48 -9.59 -9.39
N VAL A 203 5.18 -9.81 -8.27
CA VAL A 203 5.16 -11.05 -7.51
C VAL A 203 3.77 -11.28 -6.89
N THR A 204 3.21 -10.26 -6.24
CA THR A 204 1.86 -10.30 -5.64
C THR A 204 0.83 -10.71 -6.68
N ARG A 205 0.85 -10.07 -7.86
CA ARG A 205 -0.04 -10.42 -8.96
C ARG A 205 0.15 -11.87 -9.40
N ALA A 206 1.38 -12.27 -9.71
CA ALA A 206 1.67 -13.60 -10.25
C ALA A 206 1.25 -14.72 -9.27
N VAL A 207 1.54 -14.57 -7.98
CA VAL A 207 1.18 -15.55 -6.95
C VAL A 207 -0.32 -15.55 -6.69
N SER A 208 -0.94 -14.37 -6.58
CA SER A 208 -2.37 -14.25 -6.30
C SER A 208 -3.23 -14.85 -7.42
N VAL A 209 -2.85 -14.64 -8.69
CA VAL A 209 -3.54 -15.26 -9.84
C VAL A 209 -3.50 -16.79 -9.73
N LYS A 210 -2.30 -17.36 -9.50
CA LYS A 210 -2.13 -18.81 -9.35
C LYS A 210 -2.95 -19.39 -8.21
N LYS A 211 -3.02 -18.69 -7.07
CA LYS A 211 -3.82 -19.13 -5.92
C LYS A 211 -5.31 -19.06 -6.21
N PHE A 212 -5.77 -17.97 -6.82
CA PHE A 212 -7.18 -17.75 -7.14
C PHE A 212 -7.71 -18.69 -8.23
N GLU A 213 -6.88 -19.06 -9.21
CA GLU A 213 -7.23 -20.03 -10.24
C GLU A 213 -7.48 -21.43 -9.66
N LYS A 214 -6.67 -21.83 -8.66
CA LYS A 214 -6.82 -23.10 -7.93
C LYS A 214 -7.99 -23.12 -6.94
N LEU A 215 -8.51 -21.95 -6.59
CA LEU A 215 -9.61 -21.85 -5.65
C LEU A 215 -10.89 -22.34 -6.33
N ASP A 216 -11.44 -23.42 -5.79
CA ASP A 216 -12.78 -23.86 -6.14
C ASP A 216 -13.77 -22.90 -5.47
N LEU A 217 -14.65 -22.32 -6.28
CA LEU A 217 -15.63 -21.32 -5.85
C LEU A 217 -17.05 -21.87 -5.98
N GLY A 218 -17.20 -23.19 -6.11
CA GLY A 218 -18.44 -23.95 -6.10
C GLY A 218 -19.02 -24.16 -4.69
#